data_AF-A0A9C7VM39-F1
#
_entry.id   AF-A0A9C7VM39-F1
#
_cell.length_a   1.000
_cell.length_b   1.000
_cell.length_c   1.000
_cell.angle_alpha   90.00
_cell.angle_beta   90.00
_cell.angle_gamma   90.00
#
_symmetry.space_group_name_H-M   'P 1'
#
loop_
_entity.id
_entity.type
_entity.pdbx_description
1 polymer ?
#
loop_
_entity_poly.entity_id
_entity_poly.type
_entity_poly.pdbx_seq_one_letter_code
_entity_poly.pdbx_strand_id
1 'polypeptide(L)'
;MYKIKATHIIAFINIFIAILMFISGVFTEKHPLAQTLLFLKFGAQYGPAVSQGDWFRIFTAMFVHGGILHILFNTYALIYFGSIVESVYGIPRFISFYFTSGVVGNLATQVFYYKSLSVGAS
;
A
#
# COMPACT_ATOMS: atom_id res chain seq x y z
N MET A 1 -7.79 -20.02 21.91
CA MET A 1 -6.50 -19.82 21.22
C MET A 1 -6.72 -18.83 20.08
N TYR A 2 -6.24 -17.60 20.22
CA TYR A 2 -6.38 -16.59 19.16
C TYR A 2 -5.58 -17.06 17.93
N LYS A 3 -6.24 -17.34 16.80
CA LYS A 3 -5.53 -17.62 15.54
C LYS A 3 -5.13 -16.30 14.92
N ILE A 4 -3.82 -16.11 14.69
CA ILE A 4 -3.31 -14.97 13.93
C ILE A 4 -3.86 -15.08 12.50
N LYS A 5 -4.61 -14.07 12.07
CA LYS A 5 -5.16 -13.97 10.70
C LYS A 5 -4.18 -13.22 9.80
N ALA A 6 -4.19 -13.53 8.50
CA ALA A 6 -3.38 -12.81 7.52
C ALA A 6 -3.75 -11.32 7.46
N THR A 7 -5.02 -10.98 7.63
CA THR A 7 -5.49 -9.59 7.71
C THR A 7 -4.77 -8.77 8.78
N HIS A 8 -4.59 -9.33 9.98
CA HIS A 8 -3.89 -8.66 11.07
C HIS A 8 -2.39 -8.46 10.79
N ILE A 9 -1.76 -9.43 10.11
CA ILE A 9 -0.35 -9.33 9.73
C ILE A 9 -0.16 -8.20 8.71
N ILE A 10 -1.00 -8.14 7.67
CA ILE A 10 -0.94 -7.09 6.65
C ILE A 10 -1.24 -5.72 7.27
N ALA A 11 -2.25 -5.64 8.15
CA ALA A 11 -2.57 -4.42 8.88
C ALA A 11 -1.39 -3.94 9.74
N PHE A 12 -0.73 -4.86 10.44
CA PHE A 12 0.47 -4.53 11.22
C PHE A 12 1.60 -3.97 10.33
N ILE A 13 1.86 -4.59 9.17
CA ILE A 13 2.86 -4.11 8.22
C ILE A 13 2.51 -2.69 7.73
N ASN A 14 1.26 -2.46 7.36
CA ASN A 14 0.78 -1.14 6.91
C ASN A 14 0.97 -0.06 7.99
N ILE A 15 0.59 -0.37 9.24
CA ILE A 15 0.76 0.55 10.37
C ILE A 15 2.24 0.80 10.65
N PHE A 16 3.07 -0.24 10.64
CA PHE A 16 4.50 -0.12 10.85
C PHE A 16 5.15 0.79 9.80
N ILE A 17 4.86 0.58 8.52
CA ILE A 17 5.36 1.44 7.44
C ILE A 17 4.83 2.87 7.58
N ALA A 18 3.56 3.05 7.93
CA ALA A 18 2.99 4.38 8.16
C ALA A 18 3.67 5.13 9.32
N ILE A 19 4.06 4.43 10.40
CA ILE A 19 4.85 5.01 11.50
C ILE A 19 6.22 5.45 11.00
N LEU A 20 6.92 4.61 10.22
CA LEU A 20 8.22 4.98 9.64
C LEU A 20 8.10 6.20 8.72
N MET A 21 7.04 6.26 7.90
CA MET A 21 6.75 7.42 7.05
C MET A 21 6.52 8.69 7.88
N PHE A 22 5.79 8.58 8.99
CA PHE A 22 5.59 9.70 9.91
C PHE A 22 6.91 10.18 10.53
N ILE A 23 7.73 9.27 11.04
CA ILE A 23 9.05 9.58 11.63
C ILE A 23 9.98 10.23 10.61
N SER A 24 9.94 9.79 9.35
CA SER A 24 10.76 10.35 8.27
C SER A 24 10.34 11.76 7.81
N GLY A 25 9.19 12.26 8.30
CA GLY A 25 8.66 13.57 7.93
C GLY A 25 7.92 13.61 6.60
N VAL A 26 7.55 12.47 6.00
CA VAL A 26 6.78 12.43 4.73
C VAL A 26 5.53 13.31 4.79
N PHE A 27 4.82 13.27 5.92
CA PHE A 27 3.57 14.01 6.11
C PHE A 27 3.76 15.46 6.58
N THR A 28 4.97 15.85 6.96
CA THR A 28 5.29 17.22 7.45
C THR A 28 6.11 18.03 6.45
N GLU A 29 6.70 17.37 5.45
CA GLU A 29 7.44 18.00 4.35
C GLU A 29 6.52 18.90 3.52
N LYS A 30 6.92 20.16 3.35
CA LYS A 30 6.14 21.19 2.63
C LYS A 30 6.61 21.38 1.20
N HIS A 31 7.86 21.04 0.89
CA HIS A 31 8.41 21.17 -0.44
C HIS A 31 7.95 19.99 -1.33
N PRO A 32 7.15 20.23 -2.39
CA PRO A 32 6.48 19.14 -3.13
C PRO A 32 7.42 18.09 -3.70
N LEU A 33 8.58 18.52 -4.22
CA LEU A 33 9.58 17.60 -4.75
C LEU A 33 10.23 16.77 -3.65
N ALA A 34 10.53 17.38 -2.50
CA ALA A 34 11.15 16.66 -1.39
C ALA A 34 10.19 15.61 -0.82
N GLN A 35 8.91 15.96 -0.71
CA GLN A 35 7.86 15.04 -0.28
C GLN A 35 7.71 13.87 -1.27
N THR A 36 7.68 14.15 -2.57
CA THR A 36 7.61 13.12 -3.61
C THR A 36 8.80 12.15 -3.52
N LEU A 37 10.01 12.66 -3.31
CA LEU A 37 11.21 11.84 -3.14
C LEU A 37 11.13 10.96 -1.88
N LEU A 38 10.55 11.46 -0.78
CA LEU A 38 10.33 10.66 0.42
C LEU A 38 9.34 9.51 0.13
N PHE A 39 8.21 9.78 -0.52
CA PHE A 39 7.28 8.71 -0.94
C PHE A 39 7.96 7.66 -1.83
N LEU A 40 8.79 8.08 -2.78
CA LEU A 40 9.55 7.16 -3.63
C LEU A 40 10.56 6.33 -2.84
N LYS A 41 11.18 6.88 -1.80
CA LYS A 41 12.07 6.11 -0.88
C LYS A 41 11.32 5.02 -0.12
N PHE A 42 10.04 5.23 0.21
CA PHE A 42 9.18 4.21 0.81
C PHE A 42 8.59 3.22 -0.20
N GLY A 43 8.86 3.39 -1.50
CA GLY A 43 8.40 2.46 -2.53
C GLY A 43 7.07 2.83 -3.16
N ALA A 44 6.64 4.10 -3.10
CA ALA A 44 5.52 4.59 -3.89
C ALA A 44 5.75 4.35 -5.38
N GLN A 45 4.66 4.21 -6.13
CA GLN A 45 4.69 4.02 -7.57
C GLN A 45 4.72 5.37 -8.29
N TYR A 46 5.59 5.45 -9.28
CA TYR A 46 5.64 6.53 -10.26
C TYR A 46 5.98 5.92 -11.62
N GLY A 47 5.14 6.18 -12.62
CA GLY A 47 5.19 5.46 -13.89
C GLY A 47 6.55 5.50 -14.60
N PRO A 48 7.19 6.67 -14.74
CA PRO A 48 8.53 6.78 -15.30
C PRO A 48 9.60 5.98 -14.56
N ALA A 49 9.52 5.86 -13.23
CA ALA A 49 10.48 5.06 -12.47
C ALA A 49 10.29 3.56 -12.72
N VAL A 50 9.03 3.10 -12.77
CA VAL A 50 8.69 1.71 -13.13
C VAL A 50 9.23 1.37 -14.53
N SER A 51 9.01 2.25 -15.51
CA SER A 51 9.54 2.07 -16.88
C SER A 51 11.06 2.12 -16.98
N GLN A 52 11.75 2.66 -15.98
CA GLN A 52 13.22 2.66 -15.90
C GLN A 52 13.79 1.43 -15.17
N GLY A 53 12.93 0.51 -14.70
CA GLY A 53 13.36 -0.74 -14.09
C GLY A 53 12.92 -0.94 -12.64
N ASP A 54 12.29 0.05 -12.01
CA ASP A 54 11.80 -0.05 -10.63
C ASP A 54 10.46 -0.82 -10.54
N TRP A 55 10.39 -2.01 -11.14
CA TRP A 55 9.17 -2.84 -11.20
C TRP A 55 8.64 -3.23 -9.81
N PHE A 56 9.52 -3.31 -8.81
CA PHE A 56 9.15 -3.59 -7.43
C PHE A 56 8.13 -2.57 -6.88
N ARG A 57 8.09 -1.35 -7.44
CA ARG A 57 7.15 -0.30 -7.02
C ARG A 57 5.69 -0.67 -7.22
N ILE A 58 5.37 -1.51 -8.21
CA ILE A 58 4.02 -2.03 -8.42
C ILE A 58 3.55 -2.83 -7.19
N PHE A 59 4.48 -3.51 -6.52
CA PHE A 59 4.19 -4.28 -5.31
C PHE A 59 4.33 -3.44 -4.04
N THR A 60 5.44 -2.70 -3.88
CA THR A 60 5.71 -1.95 -2.64
C THR A 60 4.72 -0.82 -2.42
N ALA A 61 4.19 -0.21 -3.48
CA ALA A 61 3.22 0.88 -3.38
C ALA A 61 1.95 0.46 -2.63
N MET A 62 1.59 -0.83 -2.63
CA MET A 62 0.46 -1.39 -1.88
C MET A 62 0.50 -1.07 -0.38
N PHE A 63 1.69 -0.86 0.18
CA PHE A 63 1.91 -0.64 1.62
C PHE A 63 2.21 0.81 1.99
N VAL A 64 2.43 1.68 1.00
CA VAL A 64 2.69 3.11 1.20
C VAL A 64 1.35 3.84 1.33
N HIS A 65 1.27 4.86 2.18
CA HIS A 65 0.02 5.56 2.44
C HIS A 65 0.17 7.08 2.31
N GLY A 66 -0.76 7.72 1.61
CA GLY A 66 -0.71 9.15 1.28
C GLY A 66 -1.12 10.11 2.40
N GLY A 67 -1.52 9.59 3.57
CA GLY A 67 -1.92 10.41 4.71
C GLY A 67 -2.56 9.60 5.83
N ILE A 68 -2.79 10.25 6.98
CA ILE A 68 -3.34 9.62 8.19
C ILE A 68 -4.74 9.04 7.93
N LEU A 69 -5.63 9.81 7.30
CA LEU A 69 -6.98 9.30 6.98
C LEU A 69 -6.92 8.11 6.00
N HIS A 70 -5.99 8.14 5.05
CA HIS A 70 -5.83 7.07 4.07
C HIS A 70 -5.43 5.74 4.74
N ILE A 71 -4.43 5.75 5.65
CA ILE A 71 -4.06 4.53 6.40
C ILE A 71 -5.18 4.06 7.34
N LEU A 72 -5.89 4.98 7.98
CA LEU A 72 -6.99 4.62 8.89
C LEU A 72 -8.12 3.89 8.14
N PHE A 73 -8.57 4.44 7.00
CA PHE A 73 -9.65 3.82 6.23
C PHE A 73 -9.21 2.50 5.58
N ASN A 74 -8.00 2.41 5.01
CA ASN A 74 -7.52 1.16 4.43
C ASN A 74 -7.34 0.06 5.48
N THR A 75 -6.79 0.40 6.65
CA THR A 75 -6.61 -0.58 7.73
C THR A 75 -7.95 -1.02 8.30
N TYR A 76 -8.90 -0.10 8.46
CA TYR A 76 -10.27 -0.43 8.86
C TYR A 76 -10.95 -1.36 7.85
N ALA A 77 -10.91 -1.02 6.57
CA ALA A 77 -11.49 -1.83 5.50
C ALA A 77 -10.84 -3.22 5.42
N LEU A 78 -9.52 -3.29 5.53
CA LEU A 78 -8.75 -4.54 5.53
C LEU A 78 -9.13 -5.43 6.71
N ILE A 79 -9.20 -4.88 7.93
CA ILE A 79 -9.55 -5.66 9.12
C ILE A 79 -11.01 -6.10 9.05
N TYR A 80 -11.93 -5.23 8.64
CA TYR A 80 -13.36 -5.54 8.61
C TYR A 80 -13.71 -6.47 7.44
N PHE A 81 -13.57 -6.02 6.19
CA PHE A 81 -13.95 -6.79 5.01
C PHE A 81 -12.96 -7.92 4.74
N GLY A 82 -11.66 -7.67 4.90
CA GLY A 82 -10.65 -8.71 4.70
C GLY A 82 -10.83 -9.88 5.67
N SER A 83 -11.20 -9.62 6.94
CA SER A 83 -11.47 -10.73 7.89
C SER A 83 -12.69 -11.54 7.53
N ILE A 84 -13.71 -10.94 6.90
CA ILE A 84 -14.88 -11.67 6.38
C ILE A 84 -14.42 -12.58 5.23
N VAL A 85 -13.69 -12.03 4.25
CA VAL A 85 -13.17 -12.79 3.10
C VAL A 85 -12.25 -13.92 3.55
N GLU A 86 -11.32 -13.65 4.46
CA GLU A 86 -10.42 -14.66 5.02
C GLU A 86 -11.18 -15.76 5.77
N SER A 87 -12.22 -15.42 6.52
CA SER A 87 -13.03 -16.41 7.23
C SER A 87 -13.91 -17.27 6.31
N VAL A 88 -14.37 -16.72 5.18
CA VAL A 88 -15.18 -17.47 4.19
C VAL A 88 -14.31 -18.36 3.30
N TYR A 89 -13.21 -17.82 2.77
CA TYR A 89 -12.42 -18.50 1.74
C TYR A 89 -11.15 -19.17 2.28
N GLY A 90 -10.68 -18.79 3.47
CA GLY A 90 -9.43 -19.25 4.07
C GLY A 90 -8.22 -18.38 3.69
N ILE A 91 -7.15 -18.52 4.48
CA ILE A 91 -5.90 -17.74 4.37
C ILE A 91 -5.32 -17.72 2.95
N PRO A 92 -5.10 -18.87 2.25
CA PRO A 92 -4.40 -18.85 0.98
C PRO A 92 -5.12 -18.04 -0.09
N ARG A 93 -6.46 -18.19 -0.17
CA ARG A 93 -7.28 -17.48 -1.15
C ARG A 93 -7.38 -15.99 -0.83
N PHE A 94 -7.52 -15.63 0.44
CA PHE A 94 -7.47 -14.23 0.86
C PHE A 94 -6.15 -13.56 0.44
N ILE A 95 -5.02 -14.21 0.71
CA ILE A 95 -3.70 -13.70 0.31
C ILE A 95 -3.62 -13.54 -1.20
N SER A 96 -4.06 -14.54 -1.97
CA SER A 96 -4.09 -14.45 -3.43
C SER A 96 -4.95 -13.27 -3.90
N PHE A 97 -6.16 -13.10 -3.36
CA PHE A 97 -7.04 -11.99 -3.73
C PHE A 97 -6.41 -10.64 -3.41
N TYR A 98 -5.87 -10.46 -2.19
CA TYR A 98 -5.25 -9.21 -1.76
C TYR A 98 -4.10 -8.78 -2.68
N PHE A 99 -3.18 -9.70 -2.98
CA PHE A 99 -2.02 -9.38 -3.80
C PHE A 99 -2.35 -9.26 -5.29
N THR A 100 -3.23 -10.10 -5.81
CA THR A 100 -3.63 -10.00 -7.22
C THR A 100 -4.42 -8.73 -7.49
N SER A 101 -5.37 -8.36 -6.62
CA SER A 101 -6.13 -7.11 -6.78
C SER A 101 -5.22 -5.88 -6.68
N GLY A 102 -4.32 -5.85 -5.71
CA GLY A 102 -3.38 -4.72 -5.55
C GLY A 102 -2.41 -4.58 -6.71
N VAL A 103 -1.81 -5.68 -7.19
CA VAL A 103 -0.91 -5.65 -8.35
C VAL A 103 -1.67 -5.23 -9.61
N VAL A 104 -2.87 -5.76 -9.86
CA VAL A 104 -3.68 -5.38 -11.02
C VAL A 104 -4.07 -3.90 -10.95
N GLY A 105 -4.45 -3.39 -9.77
CA GLY A 105 -4.74 -1.97 -9.57
C GLY A 105 -3.53 -1.08 -9.88
N ASN A 106 -2.35 -1.46 -9.40
CA ASN A 106 -1.11 -0.72 -9.65
C ASN A 106 -0.63 -0.82 -11.11
N LEU A 107 -0.88 -1.94 -11.80
CA LEU A 107 -0.69 -2.05 -13.24
C LEU A 107 -1.67 -1.14 -14.01
N ALA A 108 -2.93 -1.04 -13.58
CA ALA A 108 -3.88 -0.10 -14.17
C ALA A 108 -3.40 1.35 -13.97
N THR A 109 -2.89 1.69 -12.79
CA THR A 109 -2.24 2.99 -12.53
C THR A 109 -1.06 3.24 -13.48
N GLN A 110 -0.23 2.23 -13.78
CA GLN A 110 0.88 2.36 -14.72
C GLN A 110 0.42 2.79 -16.12
N VAL A 111 -0.75 2.32 -16.55
CA VAL A 111 -1.33 2.59 -17.87
C VAL A 111 -2.10 3.91 -17.89
N PHE A 112 -2.98 4.13 -16.91
CA PHE A 112 -3.95 5.23 -16.93
C PHE A 112 -3.49 6.48 -16.18
N TYR A 113 -2.57 6.34 -15.22
CA TYR A 113 -2.10 7.42 -14.34
C TYR A 113 -0.57 7.53 -14.33
N TYR A 114 0.04 7.38 -15.51
CA TYR A 114 1.49 7.24 -15.69
C TYR A 114 2.33 8.33 -14.99
N LYS A 115 1.90 9.60 -15.00
CA LYS A 115 2.64 10.72 -14.39
C LYS A 115 2.21 11.04 -12.95
N SER A 116 1.36 10.24 -12.36
CA SER A 116 0.88 10.42 -10.98
C SER A 116 1.71 9.59 -10.01
N LEU A 117 1.91 10.14 -8.82
CA LEU A 117 2.40 9.37 -7.67
C LEU A 117 1.23 8.55 -7.12
N SER A 118 1.42 7.24 -6.95
CA SER A 118 0.40 6.33 -6.43
C SER A 118 0.90 5.55 -5.21
N VAL A 119 -0.01 5.35 -4.25
CA VAL A 119 0.22 4.73 -2.95
C VAL A 119 -1.05 4.02 -2.51
N GLY A 120 -0.91 2.91 -1.80
CA GLY A 120 -2.00 2.14 -1.21
C GLY A 120 -2.41 0.92 -2.04
N ALA A 121 -3.20 0.05 -1.42
CA ALA A 121 -3.82 -1.13 -2.04
C ALA A 121 -5.36 -0.99 -2.06
N SER A 122 -5.85 0.24 -2.14
CA SER A 122 -7.28 0.60 -2.19
C SER A 122 -7.92 0.30 -3.53
#